data_AF-A0A965QVF3-F1
#
_entry.id   AF-A0A965QVF3-F1
#
_cell.length_a   1.000
_cell.length_b   1.000
_cell.length_c   1.000
_cell.angle_alpha   90.00
_cell.angle_beta   90.00
_cell.angle_gamma   90.00
#
_symmetry.space_group_name_H-M   'P 1'
#
loop_
_entity.id
_entity.type
_entity.pdbx_description
1 polymer ?
#
loop_
_entity_poly.entity_id
_entity_poly.type
_entity_poly.pdbx_seq_one_letter_code
_entity_poly.pdbx_strand_id
1 'polypeptide(L)'
;MIPRAGLLRGCCIAAALLSSGCATHMVRLQPVRTAFHRGDVAGADRLIAHEIETGTEDDLLLLDRAMVALADGRPADAERMLRLARDGLDRVDEESEAETAWSMLADDHVRAYAGEDYEKVLVRAMLALTNLVQDGDDAEAYSLQVSEKQREIVLGSR
;
A
#
# COMPACT_ATOMS: atom_id res chain seq x y z
N MET A 1 35.87 -24.38 22.14
CA MET A 1 35.04 -25.05 21.11
C MET A 1 33.58 -24.77 21.41
N ILE A 2 33.01 -23.72 20.82
CA ILE A 2 31.60 -23.34 20.96
C ILE A 2 30.80 -24.17 19.93
N PRO A 3 29.69 -24.83 20.29
CA PRO A 3 29.00 -25.75 19.39
C PRO A 3 28.31 -25.01 18.24
N ARG A 4 28.77 -25.26 17.00
CA ARG A 4 28.24 -24.70 15.74
C ARG A 4 26.79 -25.12 15.41
N ALA A 5 26.18 -26.01 16.19
CA ALA A 5 24.83 -26.54 15.95
C ALA A 5 23.69 -25.60 16.37
N GLY A 6 23.94 -24.63 17.27
CA GLY A 6 22.94 -23.65 17.68
C GLY A 6 22.70 -22.54 16.66
N LEU A 7 23.72 -22.22 15.85
CA LEU A 7 23.69 -21.10 14.91
C LEU A 7 22.79 -21.38 13.70
N LEU A 8 22.74 -22.62 13.22
CA LEU A 8 21.87 -23.02 12.10
C LEU A 8 20.39 -23.08 12.49
N ARG A 9 20.05 -23.49 13.72
CA ARG A 9 18.66 -23.56 14.19
C ARG A 9 18.05 -22.18 14.43
N GLY A 10 18.83 -21.22 14.93
CA GLY A 10 18.37 -19.84 15.12
C GLY A 10 18.04 -19.14 13.80
N CYS A 11 18.84 -19.37 12.75
CA CYS A 11 18.66 -18.76 11.44
C CYS A 11 17.36 -19.24 10.74
N CYS A 12 17.00 -20.52 10.87
CA CYS A 12 15.76 -21.06 10.31
C CYS A 12 14.48 -20.55 11.02
N ILE A 13 14.54 -20.27 12.34
CA ILE A 13 13.40 -19.76 13.10
C ILE A 13 13.16 -18.27 12.80
N ALA A 14 14.23 -17.48 12.66
CA ALA A 14 14.12 -16.08 12.27
C ALA A 14 13.50 -15.92 10.86
N ALA A 15 13.93 -16.74 9.90
CA ALA A 15 13.40 -16.72 8.53
C ALA A 15 11.89 -17.04 8.45
N ALA A 16 11.37 -17.92 9.33
CA ALA A 16 9.95 -18.27 9.37
C ALA A 16 9.06 -17.15 9.94
N LEU A 17 9.59 -16.31 10.83
CA LEU A 17 8.84 -15.22 11.46
C LEU A 17 8.60 -14.06 10.48
N LEU A 18 9.56 -13.77 9.60
CA LEU A 18 9.45 -12.71 8.58
C LEU A 18 8.43 -13.02 7.47
N SER A 19 8.15 -14.30 7.21
CA SER A 19 7.15 -14.71 6.19
C SER A 19 5.69 -14.58 6.64
N SER A 20 5.43 -14.30 7.93
CA SER A 20 4.07 -14.24 8.46
C SER A 20 3.32 -12.96 8.09
N GLY A 21 4.02 -11.84 7.83
CA GLY A 21 3.41 -10.55 7.49
C GLY A 21 2.66 -10.56 6.14
N CYS A 22 3.38 -10.87 5.05
CA CYS A 22 2.79 -10.86 3.70
C CYS A 22 1.69 -11.92 3.52
N ALA A 23 1.86 -13.10 4.14
CA ALA A 23 0.85 -14.14 4.10
C ALA A 23 -0.44 -13.72 4.82
N THR A 24 -0.32 -12.98 5.93
CA THR A 24 -1.49 -12.56 6.73
C THR A 24 -2.31 -11.49 6.00
N HIS A 25 -1.67 -10.52 5.33
CA HIS A 25 -2.39 -9.51 4.54
C HIS A 25 -3.13 -10.12 3.34
N MET A 26 -2.46 -11.00 2.57
CA MET A 26 -3.09 -11.70 1.44
C MET A 26 -4.26 -12.59 1.88
N VAL A 27 -4.13 -13.30 3.00
CA VAL A 27 -5.20 -14.16 3.53
C VAL A 27 -6.38 -13.31 4.03
N ARG A 28 -6.11 -12.16 4.66
CA ARG A 28 -7.12 -11.23 5.17
C ARG A 28 -8.00 -10.65 4.05
N LEU A 29 -7.41 -10.27 2.91
CA LEU A 29 -8.15 -9.72 1.78
C LEU A 29 -8.80 -10.75 0.84
N GLN A 30 -8.53 -12.04 1.05
CA GLN A 30 -9.07 -13.09 0.19
C GLN A 30 -10.61 -13.07 0.09
N PRO A 31 -11.38 -12.82 1.17
CA PRO A 31 -12.85 -12.69 1.09
C PRO A 31 -13.28 -11.51 0.21
N VAL A 32 -12.62 -10.35 0.33
CA VAL A 32 -12.89 -9.16 -0.49
C VAL A 32 -12.68 -9.48 -1.96
N ARG A 33 -11.51 -10.04 -2.31
CA ARG A 33 -11.16 -10.40 -3.69
C ARG A 33 -12.10 -11.43 -4.28
N THR A 34 -12.49 -12.43 -3.49
CA THR A 34 -13.45 -13.45 -3.90
C THR A 34 -14.82 -12.84 -4.20
N ALA A 35 -15.31 -11.92 -3.36
CA ALA A 35 -16.57 -11.22 -3.58
C ALA A 35 -16.52 -10.33 -4.84
N PHE A 36 -15.42 -9.60 -5.03
CA PHE A 36 -15.20 -8.77 -6.21
C PHE A 36 -15.19 -9.60 -7.49
N HIS A 37 -14.39 -10.67 -7.56
CA HIS A 37 -14.25 -11.50 -8.75
C HIS A 37 -15.52 -12.28 -9.15
N ARG A 38 -16.44 -12.54 -8.22
CA ARG A 38 -17.76 -13.13 -8.52
C ARG A 38 -18.83 -12.10 -8.89
N GLY A 39 -18.46 -10.81 -8.98
CA GLY A 39 -19.39 -9.71 -9.28
C GLY A 39 -20.24 -9.25 -8.09
N ASP A 40 -19.96 -9.72 -6.87
CA ASP A 40 -20.61 -9.24 -5.65
C ASP A 40 -19.90 -7.98 -5.13
N VAL A 41 -20.01 -6.90 -5.92
CA VAL A 41 -19.35 -5.61 -5.66
C VAL A 41 -19.80 -5.01 -4.32
N ALA A 42 -21.11 -5.09 -4.02
CA ALA A 42 -21.64 -4.63 -2.74
C ALA A 42 -21.12 -5.45 -1.55
N GLY A 43 -20.93 -6.76 -1.71
CA GLY A 43 -20.28 -7.61 -0.72
C GLY A 43 -18.81 -7.25 -0.52
N ALA A 44 -18.09 -7.01 -1.61
CA ALA A 44 -16.70 -6.59 -1.55
C ALA A 44 -16.54 -5.25 -0.78
N ASP A 45 -17.39 -4.26 -1.05
CA ASP A 45 -17.32 -2.95 -0.37
C ASP A 45 -17.57 -3.07 1.14
N ARG A 46 -18.56 -3.88 1.55
CA ARG A 46 -18.82 -4.13 2.98
C ARG A 46 -17.63 -4.81 3.67
N LEU A 47 -17.04 -5.81 3.03
CA LEU A 47 -15.91 -6.55 3.60
C LEU A 47 -14.68 -5.66 3.74
N ILE A 48 -14.34 -4.89 2.71
CA ILE A 48 -13.15 -4.02 2.77
C ILE A 48 -13.36 -2.82 3.70
N ALA A 49 -14.58 -2.29 3.81
CA ALA A 49 -14.90 -1.26 4.79
C ALA A 49 -14.67 -1.77 6.22
N HIS A 50 -15.05 -3.02 6.50
CA HIS A 50 -14.81 -3.65 7.80
C HIS A 50 -13.31 -3.83 8.10
N GLU A 51 -12.51 -4.24 7.11
CA GLU A 51 -11.05 -4.36 7.28
C GLU A 51 -10.39 -3.00 7.54
N ILE A 52 -10.83 -1.94 6.87
CA ILE A 52 -10.33 -0.57 7.11
C ILE A 52 -10.71 -0.09 8.52
N GLU A 53 -11.93 -0.37 8.99
CA GLU A 53 -12.40 0.05 10.32
C GLU A 53 -11.72 -0.70 11.47
N THR A 54 -11.36 -1.98 11.25
CA THR A 54 -10.81 -2.85 12.29
C THR A 54 -9.29 -3.02 12.23
N GLY A 55 -8.67 -2.62 11.11
CA GLY A 55 -7.23 -2.64 10.91
C GLY A 55 -6.52 -1.42 11.48
N THR A 56 -5.22 -1.58 11.75
CA THR A 56 -4.30 -0.45 11.95
C THR A 56 -4.03 0.19 10.59
N GLU A 57 -4.52 1.41 10.40
CA GLU A 57 -4.20 2.38 9.33
C GLU A 57 -3.42 1.81 8.14
N ASP A 58 -4.11 1.09 7.26
CA ASP A 58 -3.52 0.57 6.04
C ASP A 58 -4.07 1.39 4.87
N ASP A 59 -3.41 2.52 4.60
CA ASP A 59 -3.73 3.41 3.47
C ASP A 59 -3.69 2.63 2.13
N LEU A 60 -3.06 1.45 2.08
CA LEU A 60 -3.06 0.53 0.96
C LEU A 60 -4.44 -0.10 0.70
N LEU A 61 -5.26 -0.32 1.75
CA LEU A 61 -6.63 -0.83 1.59
C LEU A 61 -7.54 0.18 0.88
N LEU A 62 -7.18 1.46 0.87
CA LEU A 62 -7.91 2.48 0.13
C LEU A 62 -7.77 2.29 -1.38
N LEU A 63 -6.63 1.77 -1.87
CA LEU A 63 -6.47 1.42 -3.28
C LEU A 63 -7.45 0.30 -3.66
N ASP A 64 -7.48 -0.80 -2.90
CA ASP A 64 -8.39 -1.91 -3.16
C ASP A 64 -9.87 -1.46 -3.06
N ARG A 65 -10.22 -0.60 -2.10
CA ARG A 65 -11.58 -0.06 -2.00
C ARG A 65 -11.93 0.89 -3.14
N ALA A 66 -10.97 1.67 -3.63
CA ALA A 66 -11.16 2.50 -4.81
C ALA A 66 -11.49 1.64 -6.04
N MET A 67 -10.88 0.46 -6.19
CA MET A 67 -11.20 -0.47 -7.28
C MET A 67 -12.63 -0.99 -7.18
N VAL A 68 -13.09 -1.29 -5.95
CA VAL A 68 -14.49 -1.66 -5.70
C VAL A 68 -15.44 -0.51 -6.06
N ALA A 69 -15.11 0.73 -5.67
CA ALA A 69 -15.91 1.91 -5.99
C ALA A 69 -15.98 2.17 -7.50
N LEU A 70 -14.89 1.99 -8.24
CA LEU A 70 -14.90 2.06 -9.72
C LEU A 70 -15.83 1.01 -10.33
N ALA A 71 -15.75 -0.25 -9.87
CA ALA A 71 -16.61 -1.32 -10.36
C ALA A 71 -18.10 -1.08 -10.03
N ASP A 72 -18.39 -0.32 -8.97
CA ASP A 72 -19.74 0.09 -8.56
C ASP A 72 -20.23 1.37 -9.28
N GLY A 73 -19.43 1.95 -10.18
CA GLY A 73 -19.79 3.17 -10.89
C GLY A 73 -19.71 4.44 -10.03
N ARG A 74 -18.86 4.44 -8.98
CA ARG A 74 -18.63 5.56 -8.07
C ARG A 74 -17.21 6.15 -8.22
N PRO A 75 -16.86 6.73 -9.38
CA PRO A 75 -15.49 7.17 -9.64
C PRO A 75 -15.04 8.33 -8.75
N ALA A 76 -15.94 9.26 -8.37
CA ALA A 76 -15.61 10.35 -7.45
C ALA A 76 -15.19 9.83 -6.05
N ASP A 77 -15.82 8.76 -5.58
CA ASP A 77 -15.40 8.10 -4.33
C ASP A 77 -14.04 7.42 -4.48
N ALA A 78 -13.82 6.76 -5.62
CA ALA A 78 -12.54 6.14 -5.93
C ALA A 78 -11.41 7.17 -5.99
N GLU A 79 -11.62 8.32 -6.64
CA GLU A 79 -10.62 9.39 -6.71
C GLU A 79 -10.24 9.89 -5.32
N ARG A 80 -11.24 10.15 -4.45
CA ARG A 80 -11.00 10.58 -3.07
C ARG A 80 -10.18 9.55 -2.29
N MET A 81 -10.49 8.26 -2.41
CA MET A 81 -9.75 7.19 -1.74
C MET A 81 -8.31 7.07 -2.25
N LEU A 82 -8.11 7.21 -3.57
CA LEU A 82 -6.77 7.16 -4.16
C LEU A 82 -5.92 8.38 -3.78
N ARG A 83 -6.52 9.58 -3.63
CA ARG A 83 -5.82 10.76 -3.10
C ARG A 83 -5.34 10.48 -1.67
N LEU A 84 -6.20 9.93 -0.82
CA LEU A 84 -5.84 9.53 0.54
C LEU A 84 -4.74 8.46 0.57
N ALA A 85 -4.84 7.43 -0.29
CA ALA A 85 -3.81 6.40 -0.41
C ALA A 85 -2.45 6.98 -0.80
N ARG A 86 -2.43 7.90 -1.78
CA ARG A 86 -1.20 8.60 -2.20
C ARG A 86 -0.62 9.41 -1.04
N ASP A 87 -1.44 10.23 -0.39
CA ASP A 87 -1.00 11.12 0.69
C ASP A 87 -0.49 10.32 1.88
N GLY A 88 -1.10 9.16 2.15
CA GLY A 88 -0.64 8.17 3.13
C GLY A 88 0.75 7.64 2.82
N LEU A 89 0.95 7.15 1.59
CA LEU A 89 2.25 6.66 1.13
C LEU A 89 3.33 7.75 1.18
N ASP A 90 3.03 8.97 0.75
CA ASP A 90 3.99 10.08 0.75
C ASP A 90 4.42 10.45 2.18
N ARG A 91 3.46 10.50 3.12
CA ARG A 91 3.75 10.75 4.54
C ARG A 91 4.68 9.70 5.14
N VAL A 92 4.41 8.42 4.92
CA VAL A 92 5.25 7.34 5.48
C VAL A 92 6.63 7.31 4.83
N ASP A 93 6.74 7.66 3.55
CA ASP A 93 8.01 7.79 2.83
C ASP A 93 8.88 8.90 3.43
N GLU A 94 8.32 10.11 3.61
CA GLU A 94 8.99 11.25 4.24
C GLU A 94 9.43 10.95 5.68
N GLU A 95 8.55 10.32 6.47
CA GLU A 95 8.87 9.89 7.84
C GLU A 95 9.99 8.85 7.85
N SER A 96 9.98 7.89 6.92
CA SER A 96 11.03 6.86 6.82
C SER A 96 12.39 7.44 6.45
N GLU A 97 12.44 8.43 5.56
CA GLU A 97 13.68 9.14 5.23
C GLU A 97 14.22 9.94 6.42
N ALA A 98 13.34 10.67 7.12
CA ALA A 98 13.69 11.44 8.31
C ALA A 98 14.15 10.51 9.45
N GLU A 99 13.44 9.42 9.69
CA GLU A 99 13.79 8.42 10.69
C GLU A 99 15.07 7.66 10.35
N THR A 100 15.40 7.44 9.08
CA THR A 100 16.68 6.82 8.70
C THR A 100 17.87 7.68 9.18
N ALA A 101 17.72 9.00 9.25
CA ALA A 101 18.72 9.89 9.84
C ALA A 101 18.80 9.79 11.39
N TRP A 102 17.70 9.43 12.05
CA TRP A 102 17.57 9.33 13.51
C TRP A 102 17.75 7.91 14.08
N SER A 103 17.48 6.86 13.29
CA SER A 103 17.56 5.45 13.69
C SER A 103 19.01 4.96 13.84
N MET A 104 19.98 5.72 13.33
CA MET A 104 21.38 5.60 13.75
C MET A 104 21.60 5.90 15.24
N LEU A 105 20.63 6.52 15.94
CA LEU A 105 20.71 6.95 17.34
C LEU A 105 19.67 6.33 18.28
N ALA A 106 18.54 5.76 17.80
CA ALA A 106 17.49 5.22 18.66
C ALA A 106 16.77 4.00 18.08
N ASP A 107 16.31 3.14 19.00
CA ASP A 107 15.74 1.80 18.84
C ASP A 107 14.50 1.70 17.92
N ASP A 108 14.30 0.50 17.37
CA ASP A 108 13.35 0.15 16.31
C ASP A 108 11.89 0.17 16.80
N HIS A 109 11.16 1.27 16.56
CA HIS A 109 9.71 1.29 16.68
C HIS A 109 9.04 0.75 15.41
N VAL A 110 7.88 0.11 15.58
CA VAL A 110 7.04 -0.47 14.51
C VAL A 110 6.74 0.60 13.46
N ARG A 111 7.48 0.60 12.35
CA ARG A 111 7.28 1.52 11.22
C ARG A 111 6.00 1.16 10.47
N ALA A 112 5.22 2.17 10.09
CA ALA A 112 4.16 2.02 9.11
C ALA A 112 4.76 1.52 7.78
N TYR A 113 3.99 0.76 7.02
CA TYR A 113 4.46 0.23 5.73
C TYR A 113 4.63 1.38 4.72
N ALA A 114 5.86 1.64 4.29
CA ALA A 114 6.18 2.76 3.39
C ALA A 114 5.72 2.56 1.93
N GLY A 115 5.22 1.37 1.60
CA GLY A 115 4.89 0.97 0.24
C GLY A 115 6.13 0.76 -0.63
N GLU A 116 6.00 -0.16 -1.58
CA GLU A 116 7.04 -0.37 -2.59
C GLU A 116 7.04 0.76 -3.62
N ASP A 117 8.18 1.02 -4.25
CA ASP A 117 8.33 2.05 -5.28
C ASP A 117 7.29 1.96 -6.40
N TYR A 118 6.94 0.73 -6.81
CA TYR A 118 5.93 0.52 -7.83
C TYR A 118 4.51 0.87 -7.35
N GLU A 119 4.20 0.73 -6.06
CA GLU A 119 2.89 1.06 -5.48
C GLU A 119 2.67 2.57 -5.45
N LYS A 120 3.73 3.31 -5.06
CA LYS A 120 3.75 4.78 -5.09
C LYS A 120 3.45 5.33 -6.48
N VAL A 121 3.96 4.67 -7.52
CA VAL A 121 3.68 5.00 -8.93
C VAL A 121 2.29 4.53 -9.36
N LEU A 122 1.88 3.33 -8.95
CA LEU A 122 0.59 2.72 -9.30
C LEU A 122 -0.60 3.57 -8.83
N VAL A 123 -0.59 4.04 -7.58
CA VAL A 123 -1.70 4.86 -7.05
C VAL A 123 -1.89 6.13 -7.87
N ARG A 124 -0.80 6.80 -8.28
CA ARG A 124 -0.84 7.99 -9.14
C ARG A 124 -1.36 7.69 -10.55
N ALA A 125 -0.98 6.54 -11.11
CA ALA A 125 -1.50 6.09 -12.40
C ALA A 125 -3.00 5.79 -12.32
N MET A 126 -3.45 5.15 -11.24
CA MET A 126 -4.87 4.90 -11.00
C MET A 126 -5.67 6.19 -10.76
N LEU A 127 -5.08 7.22 -10.14
CA LEU A 127 -5.69 8.56 -10.04
C LEU A 127 -5.94 9.16 -11.42
N ALA A 128 -4.93 9.14 -12.29
CA ALA A 128 -5.05 9.67 -13.65
C ALA A 128 -6.17 8.94 -14.43
N LEU A 129 -6.21 7.61 -14.35
CA LEU A 129 -7.24 6.80 -15.01
C LEU A 129 -8.64 7.05 -14.43
N THR A 130 -8.76 7.13 -13.10
CA THR A 130 -10.04 7.38 -12.42
C THR A 130 -10.60 8.74 -12.80
N ASN A 131 -9.76 9.78 -12.80
CA ASN A 131 -10.18 11.11 -13.19
C ASN A 131 -10.57 11.16 -14.69
N LEU A 132 -9.88 10.43 -15.56
CA LEU A 132 -10.25 10.31 -16.98
C LEU A 132 -11.61 9.61 -17.21
N VAL A 133 -11.99 8.67 -16.33
CA VAL A 133 -13.32 8.04 -16.34
C VAL A 133 -14.42 9.03 -15.94
N GLN A 134 -14.07 10.15 -15.30
CA GLN A 134 -14.98 11.23 -14.92
C GLN A 134 -15.03 12.32 -16.00
N ASP A 135 -14.43 13.47 -15.73
CA ASP A 135 -14.33 14.64 -16.61
C ASP A 135 -12.93 14.80 -17.23
N GLY A 136 -11.91 14.24 -16.59
CA GLY A 136 -10.52 14.27 -17.05
C GLY A 136 -9.77 15.56 -16.72
N ASP A 137 -10.35 16.44 -15.91
CA ASP A 137 -9.80 17.79 -15.64
C ASP A 137 -8.42 17.76 -14.99
N ASP A 138 -8.16 16.77 -14.13
CA ASP A 138 -6.89 16.61 -13.39
C ASP A 138 -6.02 15.47 -13.96
N ALA A 139 -6.48 14.72 -14.96
CA ALA A 139 -5.82 13.51 -15.45
C ALA A 139 -4.38 13.77 -15.96
N GLU A 140 -4.15 14.91 -16.63
CA GLU A 140 -2.82 15.33 -17.05
C GLU A 140 -1.91 15.65 -15.86
N ALA A 141 -2.42 16.37 -14.86
CA ALA A 141 -1.68 16.70 -13.65
C ALA A 141 -1.25 15.44 -12.89
N TYR A 142 -2.13 14.45 -12.76
CA TYR A 142 -1.77 13.15 -12.18
C TYR A 142 -0.76 12.37 -13.01
N SER A 143 -0.86 12.43 -14.34
CA SER A 143 0.11 11.78 -15.23
C SER A 143 1.52 12.40 -15.09
N LEU A 144 1.60 13.70 -14.84
CA LEU A 144 2.85 14.35 -14.50
C LEU A 144 3.40 13.85 -13.14
N GLN A 145 2.55 13.72 -12.13
CA GLN A 145 2.94 13.18 -10.81
C GLN A 145 3.51 11.76 -10.92
N VAL A 146 2.99 10.92 -11.81
CA VAL A 146 3.58 9.59 -12.11
C VAL A 146 5.03 9.74 -12.55
N SER A 147 5.29 10.62 -13.51
CA SER A 147 6.63 10.86 -14.06
C SER A 147 7.58 11.47 -13.02
N GLU A 148 7.06 12.36 -12.17
CA GLU A 148 7.82 12.98 -11.08
C GLU A 148 8.23 11.95 -10.04
N LYS A 149 7.30 11.12 -9.54
CA LYS A 149 7.63 10.09 -8.54
C LYS A 149 8.57 9.03 -9.10
N GLN A 150 8.40 8.62 -10.36
CA GLN A 150 9.37 7.72 -11.01
C GLN A 150 10.77 8.33 -11.07
N ARG A 151 10.88 9.62 -11.39
CA ARG A 151 12.18 10.32 -11.43
C ARG A 151 12.80 10.41 -10.03
N GLU A 152 12.00 10.74 -9.03
CA GLU A 152 12.41 10.79 -7.63
C GLU A 152 12.99 9.46 -7.17
N ILE A 153 12.26 8.36 -7.38
CA ILE A 153 12.70 6.99 -7.05
C ILE A 153 14.04 6.67 -7.73
N VAL A 154 14.16 6.92 -9.04
CA VAL A 154 15.38 6.65 -9.80
C VAL A 154 16.58 7.47 -9.30
N LEU A 155 16.36 8.71 -8.87
CA LEU A 155 17.42 9.59 -8.38
C LEU A 155 17.77 9.34 -6.90
N GLY A 156 16.80 8.92 -6.09
CA GLY A 156 16.95 8.61 -4.67
C GLY A 156 17.53 7.21 -4.39
N SER A 157 17.47 6.28 -5.35
CA SER A 157 18.03 4.92 -5.25
C SER A 157 19.58 4.86 -5.36
N ARG A 158 20.32 5.83 -4.81
CA ARG A 158 21.79 5.87 -4.81
C ARG A 158 22.41 5.71 -3.43
#